data_AF-C6XXQ4-F1
#
_entry.id   AF-C6XXQ4-F1
#
_cell.length_a   1.000
_cell.length_b   1.000
_cell.length_c   1.000
_cell.angle_alpha   90.00
_cell.angle_beta   90.00
_cell.angle_gamma   90.00
#
_symmetry.space_group_name_H-M   'P 1'
#
loop_
_entity.id
_entity.type
_entity.pdbx_description
1 polymer ?
#
loop_
_entity_poly.entity_id
_entity_poly.type
_entity_poly.pdbx_seq_one_letter_code
_entity_poly.pdbx_strand_id
1 'polypeptide(L)'
;MIKQPPYLKKGDKIAIVCPAKQLPRSIESAIALLEQWGLTVIRGKTVSAVHHQFAGDDALRAADLQGFLDDPEIKAVIAGRGGYGTIRIIDDLDFSTFKRYPKWIVGFSDITVLLSHLFAEVKTQSIHGQMPYTFDEASLASLESLKAALFGGAVSYHHTSTFENRSGHAEGLLIGGNLTLLVAVQGSESEMDYNDKILFLEDVGEHEYSIDRMMRMLKRSGKLAKLKGLIVGAFNEITPESIPFGASPEQVIWDIVKEYNYPVCFNFPTGHIDDNRAMVLGKQVKLGVEGQEVTLSFK
;
A
#
# COMPACT_ATOMS: atom_id res chain seq x y z
N MET A 1 0.11 12.94 16.50
CA MET A 1 -0.34 11.55 16.68
C MET A 1 -1.10 11.14 15.42
N ILE A 2 -0.87 9.95 14.87
CA ILE A 2 -1.60 9.49 13.67
C ILE A 2 -3.00 9.04 14.08
N LYS A 3 -4.04 9.52 13.39
CA LYS A 3 -5.44 9.21 13.65
C LYS A 3 -5.85 7.91 12.97
N GLN A 4 -6.55 7.04 13.68
CA GLN A 4 -7.22 5.88 13.11
C GLN A 4 -8.64 6.28 12.66
N PRO A 5 -9.05 6.03 11.41
CA PRO A 5 -10.44 6.14 11.00
C PRO A 5 -11.36 5.17 11.76
N PRO A 6 -12.65 5.48 11.97
CA PRO A 6 -13.61 4.54 12.56
C PRO A 6 -13.70 3.24 11.76
N TYR A 7 -13.78 2.10 12.44
CA TYR A 7 -14.07 0.83 11.76
C TYR A 7 -15.44 0.84 11.11
N LEU A 8 -15.55 0.15 9.98
CA LEU A 8 -16.79 0.00 9.23
C LEU A 8 -17.80 -0.87 9.98
N LYS A 9 -19.06 -0.62 9.70
CA LYS A 9 -20.22 -1.36 10.18
C LYS A 9 -21.14 -1.69 9.01
N LYS A 10 -21.97 -2.71 9.19
CA LYS A 10 -23.03 -3.03 8.23
C LYS A 10 -23.93 -1.79 8.02
N GLY A 11 -24.19 -1.47 6.76
CA GLY A 11 -24.94 -0.30 6.32
C GLY A 11 -24.08 0.91 5.97
N ASP A 12 -22.79 0.92 6.33
CA ASP A 12 -21.91 2.04 5.98
C ASP A 12 -21.74 2.17 4.47
N LYS A 13 -21.70 3.42 4.00
CA LYS A 13 -21.43 3.74 2.60
C LYS A 13 -19.92 3.78 2.36
N ILE A 14 -19.48 3.14 1.30
CA ILE A 14 -18.11 3.24 0.80
C ILE A 14 -18.12 3.71 -0.65
N ALA A 15 -17.10 4.43 -1.07
CA ALA A 15 -16.93 4.85 -2.44
C ALA A 15 -15.83 4.04 -3.14
N ILE A 16 -16.03 3.71 -4.41
CA ILE A 16 -14.97 3.20 -5.29
C ILE A 16 -14.63 4.29 -6.32
N VAL A 17 -13.35 4.64 -6.41
CA VAL A 17 -12.82 5.62 -7.39
C VAL A 17 -11.57 5.07 -8.07
N CYS A 18 -11.25 5.57 -9.25
CA CYS A 18 -10.01 5.24 -9.97
C CYS A 18 -9.16 6.50 -10.12
N PRO A 19 -8.23 6.79 -9.18
CA PRO A 19 -7.42 8.00 -9.22
C PRO A 19 -6.26 7.92 -10.23
N ALA A 20 -6.11 6.79 -10.94
CA ALA A 20 -4.99 6.50 -11.83
C ALA A 20 -5.44 6.00 -13.22
N LYS A 21 -5.14 4.73 -13.57
CA LYS A 21 -5.53 4.13 -14.85
C LYS A 21 -7.01 3.76 -14.89
N GLN A 22 -7.56 3.69 -16.09
CA GLN A 22 -8.88 3.11 -16.34
C GLN A 22 -8.93 1.62 -15.97
N LEU A 23 -10.13 1.15 -15.63
CA LEU A 23 -10.41 -0.27 -15.43
C LEU A 23 -10.47 -0.97 -16.80
N PRO A 24 -9.67 -2.04 -17.03
CA PRO A 24 -9.68 -2.75 -18.30
C PRO A 24 -10.82 -3.78 -18.38
N ARG A 25 -11.45 -4.10 -17.24
CA ARG A 25 -12.58 -5.00 -17.12
C ARG A 25 -13.49 -4.54 -15.99
N SER A 26 -14.70 -5.09 -15.97
CA SER A 26 -15.68 -4.82 -14.92
C SER A 26 -15.21 -5.30 -13.55
N ILE A 27 -15.68 -4.61 -12.50
CA ILE A 27 -15.43 -4.93 -11.08
C ILE A 27 -16.73 -5.31 -10.33
N GLU A 28 -17.78 -5.73 -11.06
CA GLU A 28 -19.06 -6.09 -10.43
C GLU A 28 -18.95 -7.20 -9.38
N SER A 29 -18.08 -8.20 -9.59
CA SER A 29 -17.84 -9.28 -8.61
C SER A 29 -17.28 -8.72 -7.30
N ALA A 30 -16.34 -7.78 -7.38
CA ALA A 30 -15.77 -7.10 -6.23
C ALA A 30 -16.81 -6.25 -5.49
N ILE A 31 -17.66 -5.54 -6.23
CA ILE A 31 -18.78 -4.78 -5.66
C ILE A 31 -19.73 -5.72 -4.91
N ALA A 32 -20.13 -6.83 -5.54
CA ALA A 32 -21.00 -7.81 -4.91
C ALA A 32 -20.38 -8.39 -3.63
N LEU A 33 -19.07 -8.65 -3.61
CA LEU A 33 -18.38 -9.10 -2.40
C LEU A 33 -18.42 -8.05 -1.27
N LEU A 34 -18.17 -6.78 -1.59
CA LEU A 34 -18.24 -5.68 -0.62
C LEU A 34 -19.67 -5.49 -0.08
N GLU A 35 -20.68 -5.66 -0.93
CA GLU A 35 -22.09 -5.66 -0.52
C GLU A 35 -22.45 -6.87 0.35
N GLN A 36 -21.87 -8.05 0.08
CA GLN A 36 -21.99 -9.23 0.95
C GLN A 36 -21.34 -9.02 2.32
N TRP A 37 -20.32 -8.15 2.44
CA TRP A 37 -19.81 -7.71 3.73
C TRP A 37 -20.76 -6.75 4.47
N GLY A 38 -21.88 -6.39 3.84
CA GLY A 38 -22.92 -5.55 4.39
C GLY A 38 -22.73 -4.06 4.14
N LEU A 39 -21.87 -3.68 3.19
CA LEU A 39 -21.60 -2.28 2.85
C LEU A 39 -22.53 -1.81 1.73
N THR A 40 -22.76 -0.49 1.66
CA THR A 40 -23.42 0.14 0.51
C THR A 40 -22.34 0.74 -0.39
N VAL A 41 -22.21 0.23 -1.61
CA VAL A 41 -21.14 0.66 -2.53
C VAL A 41 -21.62 1.78 -3.45
N ILE A 42 -20.94 2.92 -3.38
CA ILE A 42 -21.13 4.08 -4.25
C ILE A 42 -20.01 4.08 -5.30
N ARG A 43 -20.38 4.19 -6.57
CA ARG A 43 -19.42 4.23 -7.69
C ARG A 43 -19.10 5.68 -8.02
N GLY A 44 -17.82 6.04 -7.98
CA GLY A 44 -17.33 7.30 -8.51
C GLY A 44 -17.46 7.37 -10.03
N LYS A 45 -17.43 8.58 -10.57
CA LYS A 45 -17.48 8.85 -12.02
C LYS A 45 -16.28 8.23 -12.73
N THR A 46 -15.14 8.14 -12.07
CA THR A 46 -13.89 7.57 -12.59
C THR A 46 -13.96 6.07 -12.83
N VAL A 47 -14.92 5.35 -12.22
CA VAL A 47 -15.06 3.88 -12.40
C VAL A 47 -15.40 3.51 -13.86
N SER A 48 -16.08 4.38 -14.59
CA SER A 48 -16.46 4.17 -15.99
C SER A 48 -15.84 5.19 -16.96
N ALA A 49 -15.06 6.14 -16.45
CA ALA A 49 -14.44 7.18 -17.28
C ALA A 49 -13.21 6.65 -18.02
N VAL A 50 -13.00 7.17 -19.22
CA VAL A 50 -11.86 6.81 -20.07
C VAL A 50 -11.25 8.07 -20.67
N HIS A 51 -9.95 8.23 -20.50
CA HIS A 51 -9.16 9.24 -21.17
C HIS A 51 -7.77 8.67 -21.48
N HIS A 52 -7.61 8.13 -22.69
CA HIS A 52 -6.44 7.33 -23.08
C HIS A 52 -6.20 6.18 -22.09
N GLN A 53 -5.09 6.18 -21.35
CA GLN A 53 -4.81 5.17 -20.32
C GLN A 53 -5.45 5.47 -18.95
N PHE A 54 -5.92 6.70 -18.74
CA PHE A 54 -6.39 7.19 -17.45
C PHE A 54 -7.91 7.00 -17.28
N ALA A 55 -8.35 6.92 -16.03
CA ALA A 55 -9.75 6.85 -15.64
C ALA A 55 -10.44 8.23 -15.69
N GLY A 56 -10.32 8.92 -16.84
CA GLY A 56 -10.64 10.34 -16.97
C GLY A 56 -9.40 11.23 -16.96
N ASP A 57 -9.57 12.50 -17.34
CA ASP A 57 -8.51 13.50 -17.22
C ASP A 57 -8.17 13.82 -15.75
N ASP A 58 -7.12 14.60 -15.54
CA ASP A 58 -6.60 14.92 -14.21
C ASP A 58 -7.68 15.64 -13.37
N ALA A 59 -8.41 16.57 -13.97
CA ALA A 59 -9.47 17.33 -13.32
C ALA A 59 -10.64 16.44 -12.87
N LEU A 60 -11.09 15.50 -13.70
CA LEU A 60 -12.14 14.57 -13.33
C LEU A 60 -11.69 13.63 -12.21
N ARG A 61 -10.47 13.09 -12.28
CA ARG A 61 -9.94 12.19 -11.25
C ARG A 61 -9.78 12.90 -9.91
N ALA A 62 -9.26 14.13 -9.91
CA ALA A 62 -9.16 14.95 -8.72
C ALA A 62 -10.55 15.28 -8.12
N ALA A 63 -11.48 15.77 -8.95
CA ALA A 63 -12.83 16.14 -8.48
C ALA A 63 -13.64 14.95 -7.95
N ASP A 64 -13.54 13.78 -8.58
CA ASP A 64 -14.23 12.58 -8.14
C ASP A 64 -13.70 12.07 -6.80
N LEU A 65 -12.37 12.03 -6.63
CA LEU A 65 -11.76 11.69 -5.34
C LEU A 65 -12.10 12.73 -4.27
N GLN A 66 -11.96 14.03 -4.58
CA GLN A 66 -12.25 15.13 -3.65
C GLN A 66 -13.68 15.07 -3.11
N GLY A 67 -14.67 14.82 -3.99
CA GLY A 67 -16.07 14.71 -3.59
C GLY A 67 -16.29 13.67 -2.48
N PHE A 68 -15.64 12.51 -2.57
CA PHE A 68 -15.75 11.47 -1.54
C PHE A 68 -14.83 11.71 -0.33
N LEU A 69 -13.75 12.47 -0.46
CA LEU A 69 -12.96 12.93 0.70
C LEU A 69 -13.78 13.88 1.57
N ASP A 70 -14.57 14.77 0.96
CA ASP A 70 -15.40 15.75 1.64
C ASP A 70 -16.73 15.19 2.18
N ASP A 71 -17.26 14.10 1.62
CA ASP A 71 -18.57 13.56 1.99
C ASP A 71 -18.56 12.83 3.36
N PRO A 72 -19.19 13.37 4.43
CA PRO A 72 -19.19 12.72 5.74
C PRO A 72 -20.02 11.42 5.82
N GLU A 73 -20.88 11.14 4.82
CA GLU A 73 -21.62 9.88 4.76
C GLU A 73 -20.74 8.70 4.33
N ILE A 74 -19.67 8.96 3.57
CA ILE A 74 -18.71 7.95 3.12
C ILE A 74 -17.73 7.60 4.23
N LYS A 75 -17.63 6.31 4.55
CA LYS A 75 -16.79 5.76 5.63
C LYS A 75 -15.49 5.13 5.15
N ALA A 76 -15.41 4.81 3.86
CA ALA A 76 -14.17 4.43 3.20
C ALA A 76 -14.19 4.83 1.71
N VAL A 77 -13.01 5.12 1.16
CA VAL A 77 -12.78 5.23 -0.28
C VAL A 77 -11.79 4.13 -0.67
N ILE A 78 -12.19 3.26 -1.59
CA ILE A 78 -11.38 2.16 -2.10
C ILE A 78 -10.98 2.47 -3.54
N ALA A 79 -9.68 2.51 -3.81
CA ALA A 79 -9.20 2.65 -5.17
C ALA A 79 -9.56 1.40 -5.98
N GLY A 80 -10.21 1.58 -7.14
CA GLY A 80 -10.59 0.49 -8.04
C GLY A 80 -9.39 -0.23 -8.65
N ARG A 81 -8.34 0.54 -8.99
CA ARG A 81 -7.05 0.08 -9.53
C ARG A 81 -5.99 1.17 -9.35
N GLY A 82 -4.72 0.76 -9.32
CA GLY A 82 -3.54 1.62 -9.43
C GLY A 82 -3.14 1.89 -10.88
N GLY A 83 -1.84 1.88 -11.17
CA GLY A 83 -1.29 2.12 -12.51
C GLY A 83 -0.33 3.31 -12.52
N TYR A 84 -0.72 4.39 -13.18
CA TYR A 84 0.00 5.66 -13.14
C TYR A 84 -1.03 6.78 -13.21
N GLY A 85 -0.92 7.75 -12.31
CA GLY A 85 -1.69 8.99 -12.41
C GLY A 85 -2.01 9.65 -11.09
N THR A 86 -1.91 8.96 -9.95
CA THR A 86 -2.22 9.54 -8.63
C THR A 86 -1.26 10.69 -8.30
N ILE A 87 0.02 10.56 -8.67
CA ILE A 87 1.03 11.62 -8.50
C ILE A 87 0.69 12.92 -9.24
N ARG A 88 -0.15 12.86 -10.29
CA ARG A 88 -0.51 14.05 -11.09
C ARG A 88 -1.60 14.90 -10.43
N ILE A 89 -2.31 14.35 -9.45
CA ILE A 89 -3.50 14.97 -8.87
C ILE A 89 -3.37 15.21 -7.36
N ILE A 90 -2.34 14.67 -6.71
CA ILE A 90 -2.21 14.68 -5.24
C ILE A 90 -2.15 16.10 -4.67
N ASP A 91 -1.49 17.02 -5.37
CA ASP A 91 -1.31 18.41 -4.94
C ASP A 91 -2.55 19.29 -5.18
N ASP A 92 -3.53 18.80 -5.94
CA ASP A 92 -4.80 19.50 -6.21
C ASP A 92 -5.90 19.16 -5.17
N LEU A 93 -5.64 18.19 -4.27
CA LEU A 93 -6.63 17.72 -3.29
C LEU A 93 -6.58 18.56 -2.00
N ASP A 94 -7.76 18.91 -1.49
CA ASP A 94 -7.93 19.53 -0.18
C ASP A 94 -8.34 18.49 0.87
N PHE A 95 -7.44 18.23 1.82
CA PHE A 95 -7.70 17.31 2.94
C PHE A 95 -8.32 17.98 4.17
N SER A 96 -8.72 19.26 4.11
CA SER A 96 -9.23 20.01 5.25
C SER A 96 -10.48 19.37 5.89
N THR A 97 -11.45 18.92 5.10
CA THR A 97 -12.63 18.19 5.59
C THR A 97 -12.26 16.78 6.05
N PHE A 98 -11.43 16.07 5.29
CA PHE A 98 -10.95 14.74 5.64
C PHE A 98 -10.23 14.74 7.01
N LYS A 99 -9.41 15.76 7.32
CA LYS A 99 -8.73 15.91 8.63
C LYS A 99 -9.71 16.00 9.80
N ARG A 100 -10.92 16.53 9.57
CA ARG A 100 -12.02 16.62 10.56
C ARG A 100 -12.82 15.32 10.66
N TYR A 101 -13.04 14.65 9.54
CA TYR A 101 -13.82 13.42 9.43
C TYR A 101 -13.02 12.32 8.73
N PRO A 102 -11.97 11.78 9.38
CA PRO A 102 -11.10 10.79 8.75
C PRO A 102 -11.88 9.52 8.42
N LYS A 103 -11.64 8.99 7.22
CA LYS A 103 -12.25 7.76 6.69
C LYS A 103 -11.15 6.86 6.12
N TRP A 104 -11.42 5.57 5.97
CA TRP A 104 -10.43 4.65 5.41
C TRP A 104 -10.14 4.97 3.95
N ILE A 105 -8.87 4.98 3.57
CA ILE A 105 -8.42 4.98 2.18
C ILE A 105 -7.70 3.67 1.93
N VAL A 106 -8.12 2.94 0.89
CA VAL A 106 -7.59 1.61 0.55
C VAL A 106 -7.03 1.60 -0.87
N GLY A 107 -5.84 1.06 -1.05
CA GLY A 107 -5.29 0.70 -2.36
C GLY A 107 -3.82 0.34 -2.28
N PHE A 108 -3.22 -0.19 -3.35
CA PHE A 108 -1.79 -0.48 -3.41
C PHE A 108 -1.19 0.00 -4.74
N SER A 109 0.09 -0.27 -5.01
CA SER A 109 0.77 0.19 -6.23
C SER A 109 0.83 1.73 -6.31
N ASP A 110 0.42 2.35 -7.42
CA ASP A 110 0.35 3.81 -7.63
C ASP A 110 -0.36 4.58 -6.49
N ILE A 111 -1.31 3.93 -5.81
CA ILE A 111 -2.03 4.52 -4.67
C ILE A 111 -1.11 4.80 -3.48
N THR A 112 0.09 4.20 -3.45
CA THR A 112 1.16 4.49 -2.48
C THR A 112 1.43 6.00 -2.37
N VAL A 113 1.28 6.78 -3.44
CA VAL A 113 1.42 8.25 -3.37
C VAL A 113 0.41 8.85 -2.40
N LEU A 114 -0.88 8.54 -2.57
CA LEU A 114 -1.95 9.01 -1.69
C LEU A 114 -1.77 8.46 -0.26
N LEU A 115 -1.41 7.19 -0.12
CA LEU A 115 -1.17 6.60 1.20
C LEU A 115 0.01 7.27 1.94
N SER A 116 1.05 7.65 1.20
CA SER A 116 2.21 8.38 1.71
C SER A 116 1.83 9.78 2.16
N HIS A 117 1.03 10.50 1.36
CA HIS A 117 0.51 11.81 1.74
C HIS A 117 -0.36 11.76 3.01
N LEU A 118 -1.22 10.74 3.13
CA LEU A 118 -2.07 10.57 4.31
C LEU A 118 -1.25 10.33 5.59
N PHE A 119 -0.14 9.60 5.49
CA PHE A 119 0.77 9.39 6.61
C PHE A 119 1.61 10.63 6.91
N ALA A 120 2.23 11.22 5.88
CA ALA A 120 3.24 12.26 6.00
C ALA A 120 2.62 13.60 6.42
N GLU A 121 1.54 14.02 5.76
CA GLU A 121 0.95 15.35 5.96
C GLU A 121 -0.36 15.27 6.75
N VAL A 122 -1.26 14.37 6.38
CA VAL A 122 -2.61 14.30 6.98
C VAL A 122 -2.61 13.63 8.37
N LYS A 123 -1.56 12.87 8.69
CA LYS A 123 -1.41 12.09 9.93
C LYS A 123 -2.61 11.17 10.18
N THR A 124 -3.03 10.42 9.17
CA THR A 124 -4.16 9.46 9.25
C THR A 124 -3.74 8.09 8.75
N GLN A 125 -4.23 7.03 9.42
CA GLN A 125 -4.01 5.65 9.00
C GLN A 125 -4.75 5.36 7.69
N SER A 126 -4.15 4.49 6.88
CA SER A 126 -4.69 4.02 5.61
C SER A 126 -4.31 2.55 5.40
N ILE A 127 -4.84 1.92 4.36
CA ILE A 127 -4.62 0.49 4.11
C ILE A 127 -3.97 0.32 2.75
N HIS A 128 -2.78 -0.27 2.73
CA HIS A 128 -2.24 -0.91 1.55
C HIS A 128 -2.81 -2.33 1.46
N GLY A 129 -3.51 -2.68 0.39
CA GLY A 129 -4.12 -4.00 0.25
C GLY A 129 -4.93 -4.14 -1.03
N GLN A 130 -5.52 -5.33 -1.24
CA GLN A 130 -6.23 -5.69 -2.47
C GLN A 130 -7.20 -4.59 -2.96
N MET A 131 -7.26 -4.38 -4.28
CA MET A 131 -8.19 -3.44 -4.94
C MET A 131 -9.24 -4.20 -5.76
N PRO A 132 -10.46 -3.65 -5.96
CA PRO A 132 -11.56 -4.30 -6.68
C PRO A 132 -11.18 -4.92 -8.03
N TYR A 133 -10.29 -4.29 -8.80
CA TYR A 133 -9.82 -4.83 -10.08
C TYR A 133 -9.17 -6.23 -9.96
N THR A 134 -8.57 -6.55 -8.81
CA THR A 134 -7.83 -7.80 -8.58
C THR A 134 -8.52 -8.73 -7.57
N PHE A 135 -9.79 -8.50 -7.23
CA PHE A 135 -10.48 -9.33 -6.22
C PHE A 135 -10.73 -10.76 -6.70
N ASP A 136 -10.93 -10.96 -8.01
CA ASP A 136 -11.22 -12.29 -8.56
C ASP A 136 -10.01 -13.23 -8.50
N GLU A 137 -8.80 -12.66 -8.57
CA GLU A 137 -7.52 -13.38 -8.47
C GLU A 137 -7.01 -13.46 -7.03
N ALA A 138 -7.59 -12.69 -6.10
CA ALA A 138 -7.09 -12.59 -4.75
C ALA A 138 -7.21 -13.91 -3.98
N SER A 139 -6.21 -14.20 -3.15
CA SER A 139 -6.31 -15.27 -2.16
C SER A 139 -7.45 -14.98 -1.17
N LEU A 140 -8.05 -16.02 -0.61
CA LEU A 140 -9.04 -15.86 0.46
C LEU A 140 -8.45 -15.09 1.66
N ALA A 141 -7.21 -15.41 2.03
CA ALA A 141 -6.50 -14.77 3.14
C ALA A 141 -6.29 -13.25 2.89
N SER A 142 -6.03 -12.83 1.66
CA SER A 142 -5.92 -11.43 1.26
C SER A 142 -7.24 -10.69 1.52
N LEU A 143 -8.35 -11.21 0.98
CA LEU A 143 -9.68 -10.60 1.14
C LEU A 143 -10.17 -10.60 2.59
N GLU A 144 -9.93 -11.69 3.33
CA GLU A 144 -10.25 -11.77 4.76
C GLU A 144 -9.43 -10.79 5.58
N SER A 145 -8.16 -10.60 5.26
CA SER A 145 -7.29 -9.64 5.95
C SER A 145 -7.74 -8.20 5.70
N LEU A 146 -8.18 -7.86 4.48
CA LEU A 146 -8.74 -6.56 4.15
C LEU A 146 -10.04 -6.31 4.92
N LYS A 147 -10.94 -7.31 4.94
CA LYS A 147 -12.18 -7.24 5.72
C LYS A 147 -11.88 -7.04 7.22
N ALA A 148 -10.95 -7.82 7.77
CA ALA A 148 -10.55 -7.69 9.18
C ALA A 148 -10.02 -6.28 9.49
N ALA A 149 -9.15 -5.72 8.63
CA ALA A 149 -8.63 -4.38 8.81
C ALA A 149 -9.73 -3.30 8.79
N LEU A 150 -10.70 -3.41 7.88
CA LEU A 150 -11.80 -2.45 7.75
C LEU A 150 -12.83 -2.54 8.89
N PHE A 151 -13.12 -3.73 9.40
CA PHE A 151 -14.14 -3.97 10.43
C PHE A 151 -13.56 -4.13 11.85
N GLY A 152 -12.25 -3.96 12.03
CA GLY A 152 -11.60 -4.02 13.34
C GLY A 152 -11.39 -5.42 13.90
N GLY A 153 -11.27 -6.42 13.03
CA GLY A 153 -10.80 -7.76 13.39
C GLY A 153 -9.32 -7.76 13.81
N ALA A 154 -8.94 -8.78 14.59
CA ALA A 154 -7.53 -8.99 14.92
C ALA A 154 -6.76 -9.36 13.64
N VAL A 155 -5.69 -8.62 13.36
CA VAL A 155 -4.82 -8.87 12.20
C VAL A 155 -3.47 -9.35 12.70
N SER A 156 -3.18 -10.63 12.47
CA SER A 156 -1.88 -11.24 12.72
C SER A 156 -1.54 -12.18 11.58
N TYR A 157 -0.32 -12.06 11.07
CA TYR A 157 0.16 -12.83 9.94
C TYR A 157 1.30 -13.73 10.40
N HIS A 158 1.22 -14.99 9.99
CA HIS A 158 2.33 -15.93 10.03
C HIS A 158 2.73 -16.25 8.59
N HIS A 159 4.04 -16.31 8.37
CA HIS A 159 4.63 -16.55 7.06
C HIS A 159 5.99 -17.23 7.22
N THR A 160 6.24 -18.26 6.42
CA THR A 160 7.55 -18.88 6.27
C THR A 160 8.21 -18.32 5.03
N SER A 161 9.29 -17.56 5.21
CA SER A 161 10.08 -17.03 4.10
C SER A 161 10.80 -18.14 3.35
N THR A 162 11.16 -17.89 2.09
CA THR A 162 11.98 -18.78 1.27
C THR A 162 13.39 -18.26 1.03
N PHE A 163 13.68 -17.06 1.51
CA PHE A 163 14.98 -16.40 1.41
C PHE A 163 15.59 -16.19 2.80
N GLU A 164 16.89 -15.96 2.86
CA GLU A 164 17.59 -15.73 4.12
C GLU A 164 17.12 -14.43 4.79
N ASN A 165 16.75 -14.54 6.06
CA ASN A 165 16.27 -13.42 6.87
C ASN A 165 17.29 -13.01 7.94
N ARG A 166 17.14 -11.80 8.47
CA ARG A 166 17.81 -11.41 9.71
C ARG A 166 16.84 -11.50 10.88
N SER A 167 17.10 -12.45 11.78
CA SER A 167 16.28 -12.68 12.97
C SER A 167 16.30 -11.47 13.92
N GLY A 168 15.22 -11.31 14.66
CA GLY A 168 15.07 -10.22 15.63
C GLY A 168 13.61 -9.86 15.88
N HIS A 169 13.42 -8.95 16.84
CA HIS A 169 12.10 -8.47 17.23
C HIS A 169 12.08 -6.94 17.20
N ALA A 170 10.99 -6.38 16.70
CA ALA A 170 10.82 -4.94 16.59
C ALA A 170 9.37 -4.51 16.82
N GLU A 171 9.21 -3.32 17.40
CA GLU A 171 7.91 -2.67 17.50
C GLU A 171 8.01 -1.22 17.00
N GLY A 172 7.16 -0.87 16.05
CA GLY A 172 7.14 0.45 15.43
C GLY A 172 5.82 0.75 14.72
N LEU A 173 5.67 1.99 14.28
CA LEU A 173 4.62 2.32 13.32
C LEU A 173 4.99 1.71 11.96
N LEU A 174 4.01 1.07 11.32
CA LEU A 174 4.17 0.52 9.98
C LEU A 174 4.10 1.65 8.93
N ILE A 175 5.09 1.68 8.05
CA ILE A 175 5.12 2.52 6.85
C ILE A 175 5.47 1.64 5.66
N GLY A 176 5.24 2.11 4.44
CA GLY A 176 5.67 1.38 3.26
C GLY A 176 4.74 1.51 2.07
N GLY A 177 4.93 0.60 1.13
CA GLY A 177 4.20 0.52 -0.13
C GLY A 177 5.13 0.18 -1.28
N ASN A 178 4.76 0.67 -2.46
CA ASN A 178 5.55 0.46 -3.67
C ASN A 178 6.89 1.23 -3.62
N LEU A 179 8.02 0.56 -3.84
CA LEU A 179 9.36 1.14 -3.76
C LEU A 179 9.54 2.32 -4.74
N THR A 180 9.15 2.15 -5.99
CA THR A 180 9.21 3.20 -7.02
C THR A 180 8.46 4.45 -6.58
N LEU A 181 7.23 4.30 -6.08
CA LEU A 181 6.43 5.44 -5.65
C LEU A 181 6.95 6.08 -4.37
N LEU A 182 7.48 5.31 -3.41
CA LEU A 182 8.13 5.86 -2.22
C LEU A 182 9.37 6.68 -2.56
N VAL A 183 10.12 6.29 -3.60
CA VAL A 183 11.25 7.09 -4.11
C VAL A 183 10.76 8.32 -4.86
N ALA A 184 9.70 8.21 -5.67
CA ALA A 184 9.16 9.31 -6.46
C ALA A 184 8.64 10.48 -5.62
N VAL A 185 8.16 10.23 -4.39
CA VAL A 185 7.64 11.28 -3.49
C VAL A 185 8.69 11.91 -2.57
N GLN A 186 9.96 11.50 -2.64
CA GLN A 186 11.02 12.09 -1.80
C GLN A 186 11.20 13.58 -2.07
N GLY A 187 11.33 14.38 -1.02
CA GLY A 187 11.43 15.84 -1.09
C GLY A 187 10.09 16.58 -1.19
N SER A 188 8.95 15.87 -1.20
CA SER A 188 7.61 16.46 -1.21
C SER A 188 6.91 16.39 0.15
N GLU A 189 5.75 17.03 0.29
CA GLU A 189 4.89 16.90 1.49
C GLU A 189 4.39 15.47 1.71
N SER A 190 4.41 14.64 0.67
CA SER A 190 4.01 13.23 0.73
C SER A 190 5.12 12.32 1.26
N GLU A 191 6.32 12.84 1.52
CA GLU A 191 7.45 12.06 2.00
C GLU A 191 7.26 11.60 3.46
N MET A 192 7.18 10.29 3.67
CA MET A 192 7.09 9.73 5.02
C MET A 192 8.42 9.90 5.79
N ASP A 193 8.32 10.01 7.13
CA ASP A 193 9.46 9.87 8.04
C ASP A 193 9.74 8.38 8.34
N TYR A 194 10.96 7.94 8.05
CA TYR A 194 11.40 6.55 8.16
C TYR A 194 12.01 6.23 9.53
N ASN A 195 12.39 7.24 10.31
CA ASN A 195 13.10 7.02 11.56
C ASN A 195 12.24 6.27 12.57
N ASP A 196 12.79 5.24 13.19
CA ASP A 196 12.14 4.45 14.23
C ASP A 196 10.85 3.74 13.77
N LYS A 197 10.72 3.47 12.47
CA LYS A 197 9.57 2.80 11.84
C LYS A 197 9.89 1.36 11.45
N ILE A 198 8.84 0.57 11.22
CA ILE A 198 8.94 -0.69 10.48
C ILE A 198 8.50 -0.38 9.05
N LEU A 199 9.41 -0.58 8.10
CA LEU A 199 9.16 -0.34 6.69
C LEU A 199 8.78 -1.66 6.02
N PHE A 200 7.75 -1.66 5.18
CA PHE A 200 7.60 -2.69 4.16
C PHE A 200 7.78 -2.14 2.75
N LEU A 201 8.29 -2.97 1.84
CA LEU A 201 8.54 -2.61 0.45
C LEU A 201 8.04 -3.73 -0.46
N GLU A 202 7.44 -3.34 -1.58
CA GLU A 202 7.08 -4.20 -2.70
C GLU A 202 7.29 -3.43 -4.01
N ASP A 203 7.45 -4.13 -5.14
CA ASP A 203 7.43 -3.50 -6.46
C ASP A 203 7.07 -4.51 -7.57
N VAL A 204 6.76 -4.00 -8.76
CA VAL A 204 6.36 -4.82 -9.92
C VAL A 204 6.97 -4.27 -11.21
N GLY A 205 7.47 -5.16 -12.06
CA GLY A 205 7.96 -4.80 -13.39
C GLY A 205 9.27 -4.02 -13.43
N GLU A 206 9.90 -3.79 -12.27
CA GLU A 206 11.18 -3.09 -12.17
C GLU A 206 12.36 -4.04 -12.33
N HIS A 207 13.30 -3.68 -13.19
CA HIS A 207 14.56 -4.41 -13.35
C HIS A 207 15.42 -4.32 -12.09
N GLU A 208 16.31 -5.30 -11.91
CA GLU A 208 17.18 -5.40 -10.73
C GLU A 208 18.09 -4.17 -10.56
N TYR A 209 18.57 -3.58 -11.67
CA TYR A 209 19.35 -2.33 -11.61
C TYR A 209 18.50 -1.12 -11.16
N SER A 210 17.20 -1.11 -11.44
CA SER A 210 16.28 -0.08 -10.94
C SER A 210 16.05 -0.26 -9.45
N ILE A 211 15.80 -1.50 -9.01
CA ILE A 211 15.65 -1.85 -7.59
C ILE A 211 16.91 -1.46 -6.81
N ASP A 212 18.10 -1.84 -7.31
CA ASP A 212 19.39 -1.46 -6.73
C ASP A 212 19.53 0.06 -6.61
N ARG A 213 19.27 0.79 -7.70
CA ARG A 213 19.33 2.26 -7.73
C ARG A 213 18.41 2.88 -6.68
N MET A 214 17.16 2.43 -6.59
CA MET A 214 16.16 2.96 -5.66
C MET A 214 16.51 2.66 -4.20
N MET A 215 16.94 1.44 -3.90
CA MET A 215 17.41 1.06 -2.57
C MET A 215 18.67 1.85 -2.17
N ARG A 216 19.60 2.10 -3.10
CA ARG A 216 20.75 2.97 -2.87
C ARG A 216 20.35 4.43 -2.64
N MET A 217 19.30 4.93 -3.31
CA MET A 217 18.76 6.26 -3.02
C MET A 217 18.22 6.36 -1.59
N LEU A 218 17.47 5.35 -1.13
CA LEU A 218 17.01 5.28 0.27
C LEU A 218 18.18 5.19 1.26
N LYS A 219 19.23 4.42 0.95
CA LYS A 219 20.45 4.36 1.76
C LYS A 219 21.16 5.72 1.82
N ARG A 220 21.40 6.35 0.67
CA ARG A 220 22.14 7.61 0.55
C ARG A 220 21.42 8.80 1.19
N SER A 221 20.09 8.77 1.23
CA SER A 221 19.27 9.75 1.95
C SER A 221 19.17 9.48 3.46
N GLY A 222 19.82 8.41 3.96
CA GLY A 222 19.81 8.03 5.37
C GLY A 222 18.52 7.36 5.84
N LYS A 223 17.57 7.09 4.95
CA LYS A 223 16.24 6.55 5.30
C LYS A 223 16.27 5.14 5.84
N LEU A 224 17.27 4.34 5.46
CA LEU A 224 17.43 2.97 5.95
C LEU A 224 18.13 2.92 7.32
N ALA A 225 18.89 3.96 7.69
CA ALA A 225 19.83 3.90 8.81
C ALA A 225 19.16 3.74 10.19
N LYS A 226 17.93 4.23 10.36
CA LYS A 226 17.20 4.21 11.63
C LYS A 226 15.89 3.43 11.55
N LEU A 227 15.78 2.46 10.65
CA LEU A 227 14.65 1.54 10.66
C LEU A 227 14.71 0.64 11.90
N LYS A 228 13.54 0.29 12.43
CA LYS A 228 13.39 -0.76 13.45
C LYS A 228 13.20 -2.13 12.85
N GLY A 229 12.77 -2.23 11.60
CA GLY A 229 12.58 -3.49 10.89
C GLY A 229 12.25 -3.23 9.43
N LEU A 230 12.56 -4.22 8.59
CA LEU A 230 12.25 -4.20 7.17
C LEU A 230 11.50 -5.48 6.77
N ILE A 231 10.40 -5.30 6.06
CA ILE A 231 9.57 -6.37 5.50
C ILE A 231 9.65 -6.23 3.97
N VAL A 232 10.18 -7.24 3.29
CA VAL A 232 10.27 -7.25 1.83
C VAL A 232 9.19 -8.17 1.31
N GLY A 233 8.21 -7.58 0.61
CA GLY A 233 7.12 -8.28 -0.05
C GLY A 233 7.51 -8.76 -1.44
N ALA A 234 6.54 -8.78 -2.35
CA ALA A 234 6.75 -9.22 -3.72
C ALA A 234 7.57 -8.21 -4.54
N PHE A 235 8.55 -8.73 -5.28
CA PHE A 235 9.27 -8.06 -6.36
C PHE A 235 9.23 -8.99 -7.57
N ASN A 236 8.33 -8.73 -8.53
CA ASN A 236 8.01 -9.68 -9.60
C ASN A 236 7.79 -9.00 -10.96
N GLU A 237 7.38 -9.80 -11.95
CA GLU A 237 7.20 -9.38 -13.36
C GLU A 237 8.46 -8.78 -13.99
N ILE A 238 9.63 -9.20 -13.53
CA ILE A 238 10.91 -8.70 -14.02
C ILE A 238 11.19 -9.29 -15.39
N THR A 239 11.35 -8.40 -16.38
CA THR A 239 11.68 -8.82 -17.74
C THR A 239 13.16 -9.19 -17.82
N PRO A 240 13.53 -10.36 -18.39
CA PRO A 240 14.93 -10.76 -18.53
C PRO A 240 15.72 -9.79 -19.42
N GLU A 241 16.90 -9.39 -18.94
CA GLU A 241 17.87 -8.60 -19.70
C GLU A 241 18.74 -9.50 -20.58
N SER A 242 19.19 -8.95 -21.72
CA SER A 242 20.14 -9.63 -22.62
C SER A 242 21.46 -10.00 -21.92
N ILE A 243 21.91 -9.17 -20.98
CA ILE A 243 23.00 -9.45 -20.06
C ILE A 243 22.38 -9.44 -18.66
N PRO A 244 22.32 -10.60 -17.97
CA PRO A 244 21.71 -10.67 -16.65
C PRO A 244 22.41 -9.77 -15.64
N PHE A 245 21.65 -9.17 -14.72
CA PHE A 245 22.21 -8.40 -13.60
C PHE A 245 23.10 -9.28 -12.70
N GLY A 246 22.76 -10.57 -12.58
CA GLY A 246 23.54 -11.56 -11.82
C GLY A 246 23.12 -11.72 -10.36
N ALA A 247 22.00 -11.12 -9.95
CA ALA A 247 21.43 -11.27 -8.61
C ALA A 247 19.89 -11.16 -8.70
N SER A 248 19.17 -11.87 -7.82
CA SER A 248 17.72 -11.70 -7.67
C SER A 248 17.38 -10.38 -6.96
N PRO A 249 16.13 -9.89 -7.02
CA PRO A 249 15.67 -8.75 -6.23
C PRO A 249 15.98 -8.86 -4.74
N GLU A 250 15.75 -10.03 -4.15
CA GLU A 250 16.04 -10.29 -2.74
C GLU A 250 17.54 -10.16 -2.45
N GLN A 251 18.40 -10.69 -3.33
CA GLN A 251 19.85 -10.55 -3.19
C GLN A 251 20.30 -9.09 -3.31
N VAL A 252 19.76 -8.33 -4.26
CA VAL A 252 20.02 -6.90 -4.42
C VAL A 252 19.67 -6.11 -3.15
N ILE A 253 18.47 -6.34 -2.62
CA ILE A 253 18.00 -5.67 -1.41
C ILE A 253 18.87 -6.10 -0.21
N TRP A 254 19.12 -7.40 -0.06
CA TRP A 254 19.95 -7.96 1.01
C TRP A 254 21.36 -7.37 1.03
N ASP A 255 22.01 -7.27 -0.12
CA ASP A 255 23.36 -6.72 -0.23
C ASP A 255 23.47 -5.28 0.27
N ILE A 256 22.39 -4.51 0.17
CA ILE A 256 22.31 -3.14 0.67
C ILE A 256 22.00 -3.11 2.17
N VAL A 257 21.11 -3.99 2.67
CA VAL A 257 20.60 -3.90 4.05
C VAL A 257 21.32 -4.79 5.07
N LYS A 258 22.19 -5.70 4.61
CA LYS A 258 22.95 -6.63 5.46
C LYS A 258 23.91 -5.93 6.44
N GLU A 259 24.28 -4.68 6.19
CA GLU A 259 25.15 -3.89 7.07
C GLU A 259 24.44 -3.37 8.34
N TYR A 260 23.09 -3.33 8.35
CA TYR A 260 22.32 -2.84 9.50
C TYR A 260 22.09 -3.94 10.55
N ASN A 261 21.33 -3.63 11.61
CA ASN A 261 21.11 -4.56 12.74
C ASN A 261 19.63 -4.86 13.03
N TYR A 262 18.68 -4.20 12.37
CA TYR A 262 17.24 -4.41 12.59
C TYR A 262 16.72 -5.70 11.93
N PRO A 263 15.68 -6.39 12.42
CA PRO A 263 15.12 -7.56 11.75
C PRO A 263 14.72 -7.28 10.30
N VAL A 264 15.00 -8.25 9.42
CA VAL A 264 14.64 -8.21 7.99
C VAL A 264 13.98 -9.52 7.62
N CYS A 265 12.81 -9.45 6.99
CA CYS A 265 12.19 -10.61 6.37
C CYS A 265 11.90 -10.40 4.89
N PHE A 266 11.89 -11.49 4.12
CA PHE A 266 11.61 -11.52 2.70
C PHE A 266 10.41 -12.39 2.36
N ASN A 267 9.93 -12.25 1.11
CA ASN A 267 8.81 -12.99 0.54
C ASN A 267 7.49 -12.83 1.31
N PHE A 268 7.36 -11.75 2.09
CA PHE A 268 6.17 -11.50 2.89
C PHE A 268 4.95 -11.34 1.96
N PRO A 269 3.76 -11.87 2.33
CA PRO A 269 2.58 -11.90 1.45
C PRO A 269 1.94 -10.50 1.33
N THR A 270 2.58 -9.61 0.57
CA THR A 270 2.14 -8.24 0.27
C THR A 270 2.76 -7.76 -1.05
N GLY A 271 2.04 -6.92 -1.79
CA GLY A 271 2.45 -6.40 -3.10
C GLY A 271 1.66 -6.99 -4.26
N HIS A 272 2.25 -7.01 -5.46
CA HIS A 272 1.60 -7.43 -6.70
C HIS A 272 1.49 -8.96 -6.84
N ILE A 273 0.80 -9.60 -5.91
CA ILE A 273 0.53 -11.04 -5.88
C ILE A 273 -0.90 -11.33 -5.41
N ASP A 274 -1.38 -12.54 -5.64
CA ASP A 274 -2.71 -12.98 -5.24
C ASP A 274 -2.92 -12.89 -3.70
N ASP A 275 -1.91 -13.28 -2.91
CA ASP A 275 -1.92 -13.15 -1.44
C ASP A 275 -1.39 -11.79 -0.96
N ASN A 276 -2.00 -10.67 -1.40
CA ASN A 276 -1.65 -9.33 -0.92
C ASN A 276 -2.36 -8.97 0.40
N ARG A 277 -1.79 -9.38 1.53
CA ARG A 277 -2.39 -9.13 2.85
C ARG A 277 -2.39 -7.64 3.21
N ALA A 278 -3.45 -7.21 3.88
CA ALA A 278 -3.70 -5.80 4.18
C ALA A 278 -2.70 -5.21 5.20
N MET A 279 -1.90 -4.24 4.77
CA MET A 279 -0.93 -3.52 5.59
C MET A 279 -1.52 -2.17 6.03
N VAL A 280 -1.89 -2.05 7.31
CA VAL A 280 -2.45 -0.81 7.88
C VAL A 280 -1.33 0.19 8.22
N LEU A 281 -1.14 1.19 7.37
CA LEU A 281 -0.13 2.23 7.54
C LEU A 281 -0.44 3.12 8.73
N GLY A 282 0.61 3.51 9.46
CA GLY A 282 0.49 4.34 10.65
C GLY A 282 -0.10 3.63 11.87
N LYS A 283 -0.30 2.30 11.80
CA LYS A 283 -0.65 1.46 12.94
C LYS A 283 0.60 0.91 13.61
N GLN A 284 0.54 0.73 14.92
CA GLN A 284 1.63 0.12 15.68
C GLN A 284 1.63 -1.39 15.41
N VAL A 285 2.78 -1.94 15.06
CA VAL A 285 2.94 -3.37 14.80
C VAL A 285 4.08 -3.97 15.63
N LYS A 286 4.00 -5.29 15.83
CA LYS A 286 5.11 -6.12 16.31
C LYS A 286 5.58 -7.00 15.16
N LEU A 287 6.86 -6.94 14.83
CA LEU A 287 7.53 -7.83 13.89
C LEU A 287 8.43 -8.78 14.69
N GLY A 288 8.24 -10.09 14.49
CA GLY A 288 9.13 -11.14 14.96
C GLY A 288 9.67 -11.94 13.77
N VAL A 289 10.97 -12.15 13.74
CA VAL A 289 11.67 -12.94 12.73
C VAL A 289 12.54 -13.97 13.45
N GLU A 290 12.26 -15.25 13.26
CA GLU A 290 12.94 -16.38 13.88
C GLU A 290 13.37 -17.38 12.80
N GLY A 291 14.61 -17.25 12.31
CA GLY A 291 15.04 -17.97 11.11
C GLY A 291 14.17 -17.60 9.91
N GLN A 292 13.48 -18.58 9.33
CA GLN A 292 12.56 -18.35 8.21
C GLN A 292 11.13 -18.02 8.66
N GLU A 293 10.80 -18.19 9.94
CA GLU A 293 9.46 -17.92 10.45
C GLU A 293 9.29 -16.43 10.79
N VAL A 294 8.22 -15.84 10.27
CA VAL A 294 7.91 -14.41 10.39
C VAL A 294 6.52 -14.26 10.98
N THR A 295 6.41 -13.42 12.01
CA THR A 295 5.13 -13.00 12.57
C THR A 295 5.01 -11.48 12.52
N LEU A 296 3.87 -10.99 12.02
CA LEU A 296 3.50 -9.57 12.05
C LEU A 296 2.14 -9.42 12.71
N SER A 297 2.06 -8.69 13.82
CA SER A 297 0.80 -8.46 14.54
C SER A 297 0.51 -6.97 14.67
N PHE A 298 -0.73 -6.57 14.38
CA PHE A 298 -1.19 -5.19 14.51
C PHE A 298 -1.78 -4.97 15.90
N LYS A 299 -1.33 -3.92 16.60
CA LYS A 299 -1.82 -3.54 17.94
C LYS A 299 -3.04 -2.63 17.88
#